data_AF-A0A2T4VTL0-F1
#
_entry.id   AF-A0A2T4VTL0-F1
#
_cell.length_a   1.000
_cell.length_b   1.000
_cell.length_c   1.000
_cell.angle_alpha   90.00
_cell.angle_beta   90.00
_cell.angle_gamma   90.00
#
_symmetry.space_group_name_H-M   'P 1'
#
loop_
_entity.id
_entity.type
_entity.pdbx_description
1 polymer ?
#
loop_
_entity_poly.entity_id
_entity_poly.type
_entity_poly.pdbx_seq_one_letter_code
_entity_poly.pdbx_strand_id
1 'polypeptide(L)'
;MATPPDTLRARLEERADLLEATRLRYRALEKLLRAFFWKDRVRANLELLREVALSQPQVDATLESVARRAAAEGWPKGSEPLVLLAEVERLRNAVTWAVERRLIAKKKPALLGEALLLLEEEVLDAGPLLGRRLWAQAVEMLPRNLPELRAACAAAEVLERIFKRPVPEGSLPFDAAEADEVRRALPVADTALETLWARLDRFDATGRVRAFLDKRARRAPVRPPRSGPELLLHASFWHGLARARLKTLMEARLSPVAVREEEWPDLLGWLVARHSSAEARLAASEVLSEGRAGLLEMAAELAALSHARPVGPWNEEAAWVRLWAAAQRARAETGPDLELLRESLRLFIRLRGQGQTPARLFSPAREPLSGLPSGHVGGEPDDLPGLVQRAREAAGRARTGQTGL
;
A
#
# COMPACT_ATOMS: atom_id res chain seq x y z
N MET A 1 -4.90 53.99 33.74
CA MET A 1 -5.33 52.81 34.51
C MET A 1 -4.64 51.59 33.91
N ALA A 2 -3.86 50.85 34.72
CA ALA A 2 -3.13 49.67 34.25
C ALA A 2 -4.10 48.48 34.17
N THR A 3 -4.32 47.95 32.96
CA THR A 3 -5.13 46.76 32.74
C THR A 3 -4.44 45.55 33.40
N PRO A 4 -5.12 44.75 34.25
CA PRO A 4 -4.52 43.60 34.92
C PRO A 4 -3.93 42.60 33.91
N PRO A 5 -2.76 41.99 34.17
CA PRO A 5 -2.09 41.06 33.25
C PRO A 5 -3.00 39.91 32.79
N ASP A 6 -3.82 39.36 33.69
CA ASP A 6 -4.77 38.29 33.38
C ASP A 6 -5.84 38.68 32.35
N THR A 7 -6.26 39.94 32.31
CA THR A 7 -7.24 40.42 31.32
C THR A 7 -6.65 40.57 29.92
N LEU A 8 -5.34 40.82 29.80
CA LEU A 8 -4.67 40.91 28.50
C LEU A 8 -4.33 39.52 27.94
N ARG A 9 -4.01 38.55 28.80
CA ARG A 9 -3.85 37.14 28.42
C ARG A 9 -5.19 36.53 28.00
N ALA A 10 -6.27 36.80 28.72
CA ALA A 10 -7.62 36.39 28.33
C ALA A 10 -8.06 36.95 26.96
N ARG A 11 -7.60 38.17 26.59
CA ARG A 11 -7.85 38.77 25.27
C ARG A 11 -7.12 38.10 24.10
N LEU A 12 -6.10 37.28 24.39
CA LEU A 12 -5.40 36.48 23.39
C LEU A 12 -6.05 35.10 23.17
N GLU A 13 -6.91 34.63 24.09
CA GLU A 13 -7.62 33.34 23.99
C GLU A 13 -6.64 32.20 23.60
N GLU A 14 -7.04 31.29 22.70
CA GLU A 14 -6.23 30.16 22.20
C GLU A 14 -4.93 30.57 21.47
N ARG A 15 -4.76 31.87 21.14
CA ARG A 15 -3.57 32.38 20.45
C ARG A 15 -2.36 32.49 21.37
N ALA A 16 -2.58 32.66 22.68
CA ALA A 16 -1.50 32.66 23.67
C ALA A 16 -0.82 31.29 23.73
N ASP A 17 -1.62 30.22 23.75
CA ASP A 17 -1.12 28.84 23.80
C ASP A 17 -0.33 28.48 22.53
N LEU A 18 -0.82 28.92 21.36
CA LEU A 18 -0.09 28.79 20.10
C LEU A 18 1.30 29.46 20.15
N LEU A 19 1.38 30.68 20.68
CA LEU A 19 2.63 31.44 20.78
C LEU A 19 3.58 30.82 21.82
N GLU A 20 3.08 30.34 22.96
CA GLU A 20 3.90 29.66 23.96
C GLU A 20 4.46 28.32 23.44
N ALA A 21 3.63 27.51 22.78
CA ALA A 21 4.07 26.27 22.15
C ALA A 21 5.13 26.55 21.07
N THR A 22 4.90 27.57 20.23
CA THR A 22 5.84 28.00 19.20
C THR A 22 7.16 28.49 19.80
N ARG A 23 7.13 29.25 20.90
CA ARG A 23 8.33 29.68 21.61
C ARG A 23 9.21 28.50 22.02
N LEU A 24 8.61 27.44 22.58
CA LEU A 24 9.34 26.24 22.98
C LEU A 24 9.96 25.53 21.78
N ARG A 25 9.19 25.38 20.69
CA ARG A 25 9.67 24.75 19.45
C ARG A 25 10.82 25.54 18.82
N TYR A 26 10.73 26.86 18.73
CA TYR A 26 11.82 27.69 18.20
C TYR A 26 13.08 27.63 19.06
N ARG A 27 12.97 27.65 20.40
CA ARG A 27 14.14 27.48 21.28
C ARG A 27 14.82 26.13 21.08
N ALA A 28 14.04 25.06 20.95
CA ALA A 28 14.58 23.73 20.68
C ALA A 28 15.27 23.67 19.31
N LEU A 29 14.62 24.23 18.28
CA LEU A 29 15.14 24.26 16.92
C LEU A 29 16.41 25.11 16.80
N GLU A 30 16.44 26.29 17.41
CA GLU A 30 17.62 27.17 17.48
C GLU A 30 18.82 26.44 18.10
N LYS A 31 18.61 25.67 19.18
CA LYS A 31 19.68 24.88 19.81
C LYS A 31 20.22 23.78 18.88
N LEU A 32 19.34 23.04 18.21
CA LEU A 32 19.75 22.00 17.23
C LEU A 32 20.53 22.65 16.08
N LEU A 33 20.00 23.75 15.58
CA LEU A 33 20.59 24.65 14.60
C LEU A 33 21.71 25.52 15.20
N ARG A 34 22.36 25.19 16.31
CA ARG A 34 23.63 25.84 16.69
C ARG A 34 24.70 24.83 17.09
N ALA A 35 24.33 23.56 17.21
CA ALA A 35 25.24 22.49 17.54
C ALA A 35 26.32 22.29 16.45
N PHE A 36 27.50 21.81 16.87
CA PHE A 36 28.62 21.51 15.99
C PHE A 36 28.27 20.43 14.93
N PHE A 37 27.50 19.40 15.31
CA PHE A 37 26.97 18.36 14.43
C PHE A 37 25.50 18.59 14.07
N TRP A 38 25.16 19.82 13.66
CA TRP A 38 23.76 20.21 13.45
C TRP A 38 23.04 19.31 12.43
N LYS A 39 23.69 18.83 11.36
CA LYS A 39 23.04 17.99 10.33
C LYS A 39 22.49 16.69 10.93
N ASP A 40 23.31 15.99 11.72
CA ASP A 40 22.89 14.73 12.36
C ASP A 40 21.83 14.98 13.44
N ARG A 41 21.97 16.07 14.20
CA ARG A 41 21.00 16.49 15.22
C ARG A 41 19.64 16.84 14.61
N VAL A 42 19.62 17.56 13.49
CA VAL A 42 18.40 17.91 12.76
C VAL A 42 17.80 16.65 12.12
N ARG A 43 18.62 15.76 11.53
CA ARG A 43 18.14 14.48 10.98
C ARG A 43 17.44 13.61 12.02
N ALA A 44 17.96 13.57 13.25
CA ALA A 44 17.32 12.87 14.36
C ALA A 44 16.00 13.54 14.84
N ASN A 45 15.75 14.80 14.49
CA ASN A 45 14.63 15.61 14.99
C ASN A 45 13.86 16.32 13.85
N LEU A 46 13.69 15.69 12.68
CA LEU A 46 12.97 16.27 11.53
C LEU A 46 11.49 16.56 11.84
N GLU A 47 10.87 15.83 12.77
CA GLU A 47 9.49 16.08 13.19
C GLU A 47 9.31 17.49 13.76
N LEU A 48 10.25 17.94 14.61
CA LEU A 48 10.25 19.30 15.13
C LEU A 48 10.35 20.34 14.01
N LEU A 49 11.20 20.09 13.02
CA LEU A 49 11.38 20.98 11.87
C LEU A 49 10.08 21.09 11.05
N ARG A 50 9.39 19.97 10.82
CA ARG A 50 8.09 19.93 10.14
C ARG A 50 6.97 20.58 10.93
N GLU A 51 6.87 20.33 12.23
CA GLU A 51 5.86 20.96 13.10
C GLU A 51 5.98 22.49 13.07
N VAL A 52 7.22 22.99 13.11
CA VAL A 52 7.48 24.42 12.99
C VAL A 52 7.11 24.92 11.60
N ALA A 53 7.47 24.19 10.53
CA ALA A 53 7.12 24.58 9.17
C ALA A 53 5.60 24.65 8.94
N LEU A 54 4.85 23.65 9.44
CA LEU A 54 3.39 23.56 9.30
C LEU A 54 2.65 24.65 10.08
N SER A 55 3.11 24.98 11.30
CA SER A 55 2.48 26.01 12.14
C SER A 55 2.88 27.44 11.75
N GLN A 56 3.95 27.62 10.97
CA GLN A 56 4.51 28.93 10.63
C GLN A 56 3.50 29.93 10.02
N PRO A 57 2.64 29.56 9.05
CA PRO A 57 1.70 30.51 8.46
C PRO A 57 0.70 31.07 9.49
N GLN A 58 0.22 30.21 10.40
CA GLN A 58 -0.70 30.60 11.46
C GLN A 58 -0.02 31.48 12.51
N VAL A 59 1.25 31.19 12.83
CA VAL A 59 2.07 32.02 13.73
C VAL A 59 2.29 33.41 13.13
N ASP A 60 2.68 33.51 11.87
CA ASP A 60 2.95 34.80 11.20
C ASP A 60 1.68 35.66 11.16
N ALA A 61 0.54 35.08 10.79
CA ALA A 61 -0.75 35.77 10.82
C ALA A 61 -1.14 36.22 12.24
N THR A 62 -0.82 35.42 13.26
CA THR A 62 -1.10 35.75 14.67
C THR A 62 -0.21 36.90 15.15
N LEU A 63 1.09 36.87 14.84
CA LEU A 63 2.02 37.95 15.18
C LEU A 63 1.56 39.28 14.57
N GLU A 64 1.24 39.29 13.28
CA GLU A 64 0.73 40.49 12.59
C GLU A 64 -0.61 40.99 13.13
N SER A 65 -1.53 40.07 13.43
CA SER A 65 -2.85 40.41 13.97
C SER A 65 -2.74 41.02 15.36
N VAL A 66 -1.94 40.41 16.25
CA VAL A 66 -1.77 40.90 17.63
C VAL A 66 -0.98 42.21 17.66
N ALA A 67 0.06 42.35 16.83
CA ALA A 67 0.81 43.61 16.72
C ALA A 67 -0.08 44.78 16.28
N ARG A 68 -0.94 44.57 15.26
CA ARG A 68 -1.91 45.59 14.82
C ARG A 68 -2.90 45.96 15.91
N ARG A 69 -3.44 44.96 16.62
CA ARG A 69 -4.39 45.18 17.72
C ARG A 69 -3.76 45.91 18.90
N ALA A 70 -2.54 45.52 19.30
CA ALA A 70 -1.81 46.16 20.38
C ALA A 70 -1.48 47.63 20.07
N ALA A 71 -1.16 47.95 18.80
CA ALA A 71 -0.95 49.31 18.35
C ALA A 71 -2.26 50.14 18.38
N ALA A 72 -3.38 49.57 17.92
CA ALA A 72 -4.67 50.23 17.91
C ALA A 72 -5.24 50.49 19.32
N GLU A 73 -5.04 49.53 20.24
CA GLU A 73 -5.53 49.61 21.63
C GLU A 73 -4.51 50.25 22.59
N GLY A 74 -3.32 50.62 22.13
CA GLY A 74 -2.29 51.27 22.96
C GLY A 74 -1.78 50.42 24.11
N TRP A 75 -1.50 49.13 23.87
CA TRP A 75 -1.10 48.20 24.94
C TRP A 75 0.24 48.61 25.60
N PRO A 76 0.39 48.44 26.93
CA PRO A 76 1.64 48.78 27.63
C PRO A 76 2.81 47.92 27.16
N LYS A 77 3.94 48.54 26.76
CA LYS A 77 5.12 47.86 26.19
C LYS A 77 5.72 46.74 27.07
N GLY A 78 5.52 46.77 28.38
CA GLY A 78 5.98 45.74 29.33
C GLY A 78 4.94 44.68 29.69
N SER A 79 3.77 44.68 29.04
CA SER A 79 2.74 43.68 29.29
C SER A 79 3.20 42.29 28.85
N GLU A 80 2.82 41.27 29.62
CA GLU A 80 3.21 39.87 29.38
C GLU A 80 2.95 39.39 27.93
N PRO A 81 1.80 39.70 27.29
CA PRO A 81 1.57 39.42 25.87
C PRO A 81 2.60 40.03 24.92
N LEU A 82 2.98 41.30 25.13
CA LEU A 82 3.95 41.98 24.27
C LEU A 82 5.36 41.45 24.47
N VAL A 83 5.72 41.04 25.69
CA VAL A 83 6.99 40.36 25.97
C VAL A 83 7.03 39.00 25.27
N LEU A 84 5.95 38.22 25.31
CA LEU A 84 5.87 36.92 24.61
C LEU A 84 5.99 37.10 23.09
N LEU A 85 5.27 38.07 22.50
CA LEU A 85 5.37 38.38 21.07
C LEU A 85 6.80 38.76 20.66
N ALA A 86 7.42 39.69 21.39
CA ALA A 86 8.78 40.14 21.10
C ALA A 86 9.79 38.99 21.22
N GLU A 87 9.59 38.08 22.18
CA GLU A 87 10.42 36.89 22.31
C GLU A 87 10.23 35.92 21.14
N VAL A 88 8.99 35.66 20.72
CA VAL A 88 8.68 34.79 19.57
C VAL A 88 9.25 35.38 18.28
N GLU A 89 9.12 36.69 18.05
CA GLU A 89 9.73 37.37 16.89
C GLU A 89 11.26 37.29 16.90
N ARG A 90 11.89 37.52 18.05
CA ARG A 90 13.35 37.38 18.20
C ARG A 90 13.81 35.95 17.88
N LEU A 91 13.10 34.95 18.40
CA LEU A 91 13.40 33.54 18.14
C LEU A 91 13.16 33.15 16.68
N ARG A 92 12.05 33.62 16.07
CA ARG A 92 11.75 33.45 14.64
C ARG A 92 12.91 33.96 13.80
N ASN A 93 13.36 35.20 14.04
CA ASN A 93 14.48 35.79 13.31
C ASN A 93 15.79 35.02 13.51
N ALA A 94 16.05 34.54 14.74
CA ALA A 94 17.24 33.72 15.02
C ALA A 94 17.22 32.37 14.29
N VAL A 95 16.05 31.72 14.22
CA VAL A 95 15.85 30.48 13.46
C VAL A 95 15.99 30.75 11.96
N THR A 96 15.32 31.78 11.42
CA THR A 96 15.43 32.18 10.01
C THR A 96 16.89 32.37 9.61
N TRP A 97 17.64 33.16 10.37
CA TRP A 97 19.05 33.39 10.11
C TRP A 97 19.88 32.09 10.18
N ALA A 98 19.59 31.22 11.15
CA ALA A 98 20.30 29.95 11.30
C ALA A 98 19.98 28.94 10.18
N VAL A 99 18.78 28.98 9.61
CA VAL A 99 18.36 28.20 8.44
C VAL A 99 19.01 28.77 7.18
N GLU A 100 18.89 30.08 6.94
CA GLU A 100 19.48 30.75 5.79
C GLU A 100 20.99 30.53 5.68
N ARG A 101 21.71 30.58 6.81
CA ARG A 101 23.17 30.32 6.82
C ARG A 101 23.55 28.89 6.45
N ARG A 102 22.61 27.96 6.55
CA ARG A 102 22.85 26.52 6.36
C ARG A 102 22.34 25.98 5.04
N LEU A 103 21.30 26.60 4.49
CA LEU A 103 20.80 26.29 3.17
C LEU A 103 21.91 26.48 2.14
N ILE A 104 22.18 25.40 1.40
CA ILE A 104 23.14 25.37 0.29
C ILE A 104 22.48 25.93 -0.97
N ALA A 105 21.16 25.77 -1.11
CA ALA A 105 20.38 26.26 -2.23
C ALA A 105 20.66 27.74 -2.55
N LYS A 106 20.96 28.01 -3.82
CA LYS A 106 21.23 29.37 -4.31
C LYS A 106 20.01 30.28 -4.22
N LYS A 107 18.82 29.72 -4.45
CA LYS A 107 17.53 30.41 -4.30
C LYS A 107 16.93 30.01 -2.96
N LYS A 108 16.93 30.94 -2.01
CA LYS A 108 16.35 30.72 -0.67
C LYS A 108 14.89 31.16 -0.66
N PRO A 109 13.97 30.35 -0.13
CA PRO A 109 12.57 30.74 0.02
C PRO A 109 12.43 31.98 0.92
N ALA A 110 11.42 32.81 0.64
CA ALA A 110 11.15 34.00 1.44
C ALA A 110 10.41 33.67 2.75
N LEU A 111 9.62 32.59 2.75
CA LEU A 111 8.86 32.13 3.90
C LEU A 111 9.69 31.14 4.72
N LEU A 112 9.70 31.31 6.04
CA LEU A 112 10.44 30.43 6.95
C LEU A 112 9.97 28.98 6.85
N GLY A 113 8.66 28.74 6.71
CA GLY A 113 8.11 27.39 6.58
C GLY A 113 8.66 26.64 5.37
N GLU A 114 8.73 27.32 4.22
CA GLU A 114 9.31 26.77 2.99
C GLU A 114 10.83 26.54 3.12
N ALA A 115 11.54 27.48 3.73
CA ALA A 115 12.98 27.37 3.97
C ALA A 115 13.32 26.19 4.91
N LEU A 116 12.46 25.90 5.89
CA LEU A 116 12.60 24.73 6.76
C LEU A 116 12.40 23.43 5.99
N LEU A 117 11.35 23.31 5.18
CA LEU A 117 11.12 22.11 4.35
C LEU A 117 12.29 21.85 3.38
N LEU A 118 12.80 22.91 2.75
CA LEU A 118 14.00 22.81 1.91
C LEU A 118 15.24 22.36 2.70
N LEU A 119 15.41 22.85 3.92
CA LEU A 119 16.51 22.42 4.78
C LEU A 119 16.39 20.93 5.16
N GLU A 120 15.17 20.44 5.38
CA GLU A 120 14.92 19.01 5.58
C GLU A 120 15.38 18.20 4.37
N GLU A 121 14.99 18.59 3.16
CA GLU A 121 15.41 17.93 1.91
C GLU A 121 16.94 17.88 1.80
N GLU A 122 17.63 19.02 1.98
CA GLU A 122 19.10 19.08 1.92
C GLU A 122 19.79 18.21 2.99
N VAL A 123 19.24 18.15 4.20
CA VAL A 123 19.78 17.31 5.29
C VAL A 123 19.60 15.83 4.99
N LEU A 124 18.46 15.46 4.38
CA LEU A 124 18.17 14.11 3.95
C LEU A 124 19.04 13.67 2.77
N ASP A 125 19.35 14.60 1.86
CA ASP A 125 20.20 14.37 0.69
C ASP A 125 21.69 14.26 1.00
N ALA A 126 22.20 15.07 1.94
CA ALA A 126 23.60 15.07 2.30
C ALA A 126 24.09 13.73 2.88
N GLY A 127 23.17 12.90 3.38
CA GLY A 127 23.48 11.59 3.95
C GLY A 127 24.18 11.65 5.31
N PRO A 128 24.19 10.55 6.06
CA PRO A 128 24.86 10.46 7.35
C PRO A 128 26.35 10.14 7.25
N LEU A 129 27.09 10.39 8.34
CA LEU A 129 28.43 9.85 8.53
C LEU A 129 28.33 8.39 9.00
N LEU A 130 28.80 7.46 8.17
CA LEU A 130 28.62 6.03 8.42
C LEU A 130 29.61 5.49 9.46
N GLY A 131 29.08 4.91 10.54
CA GLY A 131 29.87 4.16 11.51
C GLY A 131 30.40 2.83 10.95
N ARG A 132 31.20 2.06 11.73
CA ARG A 132 31.81 0.79 11.27
C ARG A 132 30.89 -0.44 11.33
N ARG A 133 29.81 -0.41 12.12
CA ARG A 133 28.91 -1.57 12.32
C ARG A 133 27.68 -1.45 11.41
N LEU A 134 27.32 -2.53 10.69
CA LEU A 134 26.21 -2.54 9.72
C LEU A 134 24.86 -2.05 10.30
N TRP A 135 24.51 -2.45 11.53
CA TRP A 135 23.27 -1.98 12.16
C TRP A 135 23.31 -0.48 12.47
N ALA A 136 24.45 0.03 12.94
CA ALA A 136 24.61 1.47 13.19
C ALA A 136 24.53 2.26 11.88
N GLN A 137 25.15 1.75 10.81
CA GLN A 137 25.02 2.33 9.46
C GLN A 137 23.55 2.37 9.01
N ALA A 138 22.80 1.28 9.22
CA ALA A 138 21.37 1.24 8.89
C ALA A 138 20.57 2.30 9.66
N VAL A 139 20.80 2.45 10.98
CA VAL A 139 20.10 3.45 11.81
C VAL A 139 20.36 4.87 11.32
N GLU A 140 21.59 5.15 10.88
CA GLU A 140 21.97 6.44 10.33
C GLU A 140 21.37 6.70 8.94
N MET A 141 21.32 5.68 8.07
CA MET A 141 20.76 5.77 6.71
C MET A 141 19.23 5.86 6.71
N LEU A 142 18.59 5.28 7.73
CA LEU A 142 17.15 5.20 7.91
C LEU A 142 16.73 5.91 9.21
N PRO A 143 16.74 7.26 9.25
CA PRO A 143 16.13 8.01 10.33
C PRO A 143 14.66 7.63 10.52
N ARG A 144 14.22 7.48 11.77
CA ARG A 144 12.86 7.00 12.09
C ARG A 144 11.72 7.84 11.46
N ASN A 145 12.00 9.11 11.23
CA ASN A 145 11.07 10.15 10.79
C ASN A 145 11.03 10.35 9.26
N LEU A 146 11.68 9.48 8.47
CA LEU A 146 11.58 9.54 7.01
C LEU A 146 10.11 9.46 6.55
N PRO A 147 9.70 10.29 5.58
CA PRO A 147 8.33 10.26 5.08
C PRO A 147 7.98 8.92 4.43
N GLU A 148 8.92 8.30 3.72
CA GLU A 148 8.73 6.99 3.10
C GLU A 148 8.61 5.88 4.15
N LEU A 149 9.35 5.96 5.27
CA LEU A 149 9.16 5.00 6.37
C LEU A 149 7.77 5.13 6.99
N ARG A 150 7.26 6.36 7.17
CA ARG A 150 5.91 6.57 7.70
C ARG A 150 4.85 6.02 6.75
N ALA A 151 4.98 6.28 5.45
CA ALA A 151 4.08 5.73 4.43
C ALA A 151 4.11 4.19 4.40
N ALA A 152 5.31 3.60 4.39
CA ALA A 152 5.48 2.14 4.41
C ALA A 152 4.91 1.52 5.70
N CYS A 153 5.08 2.17 6.85
CA CYS A 153 4.53 1.68 8.12
C CYS A 153 3.01 1.78 8.17
N ALA A 154 2.42 2.89 7.74
CA ALA A 154 0.96 3.04 7.68
C ALA A 154 0.32 1.98 6.77
N ALA A 155 0.92 1.72 5.61
CA ALA A 155 0.48 0.63 4.74
C ALA A 155 0.66 -0.74 5.40
N ALA A 156 1.79 -0.97 6.07
CA ALA A 156 2.07 -2.23 6.76
C ALA A 156 1.13 -2.52 7.93
N GLU A 157 0.64 -1.51 8.65
CA GLU A 157 -0.35 -1.67 9.72
C GLU A 157 -1.69 -2.20 9.17
N VAL A 158 -2.12 -1.70 8.01
CA VAL A 158 -3.29 -2.23 7.28
C VAL A 158 -3.06 -3.69 6.90
N LEU A 159 -1.92 -3.99 6.28
CA LEU A 159 -1.59 -5.34 5.82
C LEU A 159 -1.44 -6.31 6.99
N GLU A 160 -0.82 -5.90 8.11
CA GLU A 160 -0.72 -6.70 9.33
C GLU A 160 -2.11 -7.06 9.84
N ARG A 161 -2.98 -6.06 10.07
CA ARG A 161 -4.31 -6.29 10.65
C ARG A 161 -5.10 -7.34 9.84
N ILE A 162 -5.02 -7.28 8.52
CA ILE A 162 -5.77 -8.15 7.62
C ILE A 162 -5.11 -9.54 7.51
N PHE A 163 -3.83 -9.59 7.21
CA PHE A 163 -3.11 -10.83 6.87
C PHE A 163 -2.48 -11.55 8.07
N LYS A 164 -2.50 -10.98 9.28
CA LYS A 164 -2.13 -11.72 10.50
C LYS A 164 -3.19 -12.75 10.89
N ARG A 165 -4.44 -12.54 10.49
CA ARG A 165 -5.56 -13.43 10.81
C ARG A 165 -5.42 -14.77 10.06
N PRO A 166 -5.81 -15.89 10.68
CA PRO A 166 -5.97 -17.15 9.96
C PRO A 166 -7.17 -17.05 9.01
N VAL A 167 -7.04 -17.61 7.81
CA VAL A 167 -8.11 -17.60 6.79
C VAL A 167 -8.62 -19.03 6.63
N PRO A 168 -9.93 -19.28 6.82
CA PRO A 168 -10.52 -20.58 6.52
C PRO A 168 -10.33 -20.95 5.05
N GLU A 169 -10.11 -22.23 4.77
CA GLU A 169 -10.00 -22.72 3.39
C GLU A 169 -11.26 -22.36 2.59
N GLY A 170 -11.08 -21.78 1.40
CA GLY A 170 -12.18 -21.43 0.51
C GLY A 170 -12.91 -20.12 0.83
N SER A 171 -12.54 -19.40 1.90
CA SER A 171 -13.05 -18.04 2.20
C SER A 171 -12.11 -16.95 1.69
N LEU A 172 -12.61 -15.71 1.59
CA LEU A 172 -11.73 -14.55 1.38
C LEU A 172 -11.11 -14.11 2.72
N PRO A 173 -9.88 -13.56 2.73
CA PRO A 173 -9.22 -13.09 3.96
C PRO A 173 -9.82 -11.80 4.54
N PHE A 174 -10.70 -11.14 3.78
CA PHE A 174 -11.14 -9.77 4.00
C PHE A 174 -12.56 -9.56 3.45
N ASP A 175 -13.24 -8.56 3.99
CA ASP A 175 -14.51 -8.03 3.48
C ASP A 175 -14.29 -6.92 2.43
N ALA A 176 -15.37 -6.23 2.02
CA ALA A 176 -15.31 -5.16 1.01
C ALA A 176 -14.53 -3.93 1.49
N ALA A 177 -14.70 -3.52 2.75
CA ALA A 177 -14.00 -2.37 3.30
C ALA A 177 -12.51 -2.67 3.42
N GLU A 178 -12.17 -3.87 3.91
CA GLU A 178 -10.79 -4.32 4.04
C GLU A 178 -10.11 -4.53 2.68
N ALA A 179 -10.81 -5.02 1.66
CA ALA A 179 -10.28 -5.09 0.29
C ALA A 179 -9.94 -3.71 -0.26
N ASP A 180 -10.78 -2.71 -0.03
CA ASP A 180 -10.51 -1.32 -0.43
C ASP A 180 -9.31 -0.71 0.31
N GLU A 181 -9.11 -1.08 1.57
CA GLU A 181 -7.92 -0.69 2.32
C GLU A 181 -6.66 -1.35 1.75
N VAL A 182 -6.68 -2.65 1.45
CA VAL A 182 -5.54 -3.33 0.80
C VAL A 182 -5.23 -2.71 -0.56
N ARG A 183 -6.27 -2.43 -1.36
CA ARG A 183 -6.15 -1.82 -2.69
C ARG A 183 -5.43 -0.47 -2.65
N ARG A 184 -5.68 0.34 -1.61
CA ARG A 184 -4.99 1.62 -1.40
C ARG A 184 -3.61 1.45 -0.78
N ALA A 185 -3.43 0.48 0.10
CA ALA A 185 -2.19 0.28 0.85
C ALA A 185 -1.06 -0.33 -0.01
N LEU A 186 -1.38 -1.26 -0.93
CA LEU A 186 -0.36 -1.96 -1.73
C LEU A 186 0.52 -1.01 -2.56
N PRO A 187 -0.02 -0.12 -3.42
CA PRO A 187 0.82 0.78 -4.22
C PRO A 187 1.65 1.73 -3.35
N VAL A 188 1.09 2.21 -2.23
CA VAL A 188 1.79 3.07 -1.28
C VAL A 188 2.98 2.33 -0.67
N ALA A 189 2.80 1.06 -0.28
CA ALA A 189 3.88 0.23 0.22
C ALA A 189 4.94 -0.05 -0.84
N ASP A 190 4.55 -0.36 -2.08
CA ASP A 190 5.48 -0.61 -3.19
C ASP A 190 6.39 0.59 -3.43
N THR A 191 5.81 1.77 -3.66
CA THR A 191 6.57 3.01 -3.91
C THR A 191 7.44 3.40 -2.72
N ALA A 192 6.91 3.32 -1.50
CA ALA A 192 7.66 3.70 -0.30
C ALA A 192 8.83 2.75 -0.02
N LEU A 193 8.61 1.44 -0.13
CA LEU A 193 9.67 0.44 0.08
C LEU A 193 10.74 0.53 -1.02
N GLU A 194 10.35 0.69 -2.28
CA GLU A 194 11.30 0.90 -3.39
C GLU A 194 12.21 2.10 -3.13
N THR A 195 11.62 3.24 -2.74
CA THR A 195 12.36 4.46 -2.41
C THR A 195 13.32 4.25 -1.23
N LEU A 196 12.91 3.52 -0.20
CA LEU A 196 13.76 3.21 0.97
C LEU A 196 14.92 2.28 0.61
N TRP A 197 14.69 1.28 -0.23
CA TRP A 197 15.75 0.39 -0.71
C TRP A 197 16.73 1.14 -1.62
N ALA A 198 16.23 1.97 -2.54
CA ALA A 198 17.06 2.83 -3.38
C ALA A 198 17.88 3.82 -2.55
N ARG A 199 17.31 4.36 -1.46
CA ARG A 199 18.03 5.21 -0.50
C ARG A 199 19.19 4.44 0.16
N LEU A 200 18.99 3.20 0.56
CA LEU A 200 20.06 2.36 1.10
C LEU A 200 21.17 2.14 0.08
N ASP A 201 20.83 1.85 -1.18
CA ASP A 201 21.83 1.68 -2.25
C ASP A 201 22.63 2.97 -2.50
N ARG A 202 21.97 4.13 -2.45
CA ARG A 202 22.61 5.44 -2.64
C ARG A 202 23.67 5.72 -1.57
N PHE A 203 23.44 5.33 -0.32
CA PHE A 203 24.37 5.60 0.78
C PHE A 203 25.31 4.42 1.11
N ASP A 204 24.98 3.20 0.70
CA ASP A 204 25.83 2.01 0.88
C ASP A 204 26.45 1.55 -0.45
N ALA A 205 27.59 2.15 -0.80
CA ALA A 205 28.37 1.74 -1.98
C ALA A 205 28.80 0.26 -1.97
N THR A 206 28.78 -0.42 -0.81
CA THR A 206 29.16 -1.84 -0.70
C THR A 206 27.98 -2.81 -0.83
N GLY A 207 26.74 -2.31 -0.77
CA GLY A 207 25.50 -3.11 -0.76
C GLY A 207 25.32 -4.05 0.44
N ARG A 208 26.24 -4.03 1.41
CA ARG A 208 26.24 -4.94 2.57
C ARG A 208 25.09 -4.68 3.53
N VAL A 209 24.74 -3.42 3.77
CA VAL A 209 23.63 -3.00 4.63
C VAL A 209 22.31 -3.47 4.04
N ARG A 210 22.09 -3.26 2.73
CA ARG A 210 20.88 -3.75 2.04
C ARG A 210 20.77 -5.27 2.15
N ALA A 211 21.80 -6.02 1.78
CA ALA A 211 21.80 -7.48 1.86
C ALA A 211 21.56 -7.99 3.31
N PHE A 212 22.14 -7.30 4.29
CA PHE A 212 21.96 -7.61 5.72
C PHE A 212 20.53 -7.37 6.21
N LEU A 213 19.86 -6.30 5.73
CA LEU A 213 18.48 -5.99 6.07
C LEU A 213 17.48 -6.88 5.31
N ASP A 214 17.68 -7.13 4.01
CA ASP A 214 16.84 -8.03 3.20
C ASP A 214 16.74 -9.43 3.83
N LYS A 215 17.88 -9.98 4.24
CA LYS A 215 17.92 -11.28 4.95
C LYS A 215 17.11 -11.28 6.24
N ARG A 216 17.03 -10.14 6.94
CA ARG A 216 16.24 -10.00 8.17
C ARG A 216 14.76 -9.75 7.90
N ALA A 217 14.42 -9.07 6.81
CA ALA A 217 13.04 -8.72 6.46
C ALA A 217 12.17 -9.97 6.23
N ARG A 218 12.79 -11.11 5.91
CA ARG A 218 12.10 -12.41 5.78
C ARG A 218 11.62 -13.01 7.10
N ARG A 219 12.04 -12.46 8.25
CA ARG A 219 11.68 -12.97 9.57
C ARG A 219 10.51 -12.17 10.13
N ALA A 220 9.55 -12.89 10.72
CA ALA A 220 8.41 -12.25 11.35
C ALA A 220 8.84 -11.27 12.46
N PRO A 221 8.29 -10.05 12.50
CA PRO A 221 8.55 -9.11 13.57
C PRO A 221 7.96 -9.64 14.89
N VAL A 222 8.80 -9.71 15.93
CA VAL A 222 8.42 -10.23 17.26
C VAL A 222 8.09 -9.11 18.24
N ARG A 223 8.65 -7.91 18.01
CA ARG A 223 8.57 -6.76 18.92
C ARG A 223 8.15 -5.51 18.15
N PRO A 224 7.51 -4.54 18.82
CA PRO A 224 7.19 -3.27 18.20
C PRO A 224 8.48 -2.57 17.75
N PRO A 225 8.53 -2.02 16.52
CA PRO A 225 9.72 -1.38 15.98
C PRO A 225 10.05 -0.09 16.75
N ARG A 226 11.32 0.09 17.11
CA ARG A 226 11.83 1.24 17.88
C ARG A 226 12.75 2.14 17.08
N SER A 227 13.33 1.62 16.00
CA SER A 227 14.28 2.31 15.13
C SER A 227 13.84 2.28 13.66
N GLY A 228 14.37 3.18 12.82
CA GLY A 228 14.05 3.22 11.40
C GLY A 228 14.34 1.93 10.64
N PRO A 229 15.46 1.21 10.89
CA PRO A 229 15.66 -0.12 10.32
C PRO A 229 14.61 -1.13 10.75
N GLU A 230 14.19 -1.13 12.03
CA GLU A 230 13.12 -2.03 12.48
C GLU A 230 11.77 -1.69 11.82
N LEU A 231 11.48 -0.41 11.58
CA LEU A 231 10.30 0.03 10.83
C LEU A 231 10.34 -0.49 9.39
N LEU A 232 11.49 -0.38 8.70
CA LEU A 232 11.67 -0.95 7.36
C LEU A 232 11.46 -2.46 7.36
N LEU A 233 12.06 -3.18 8.31
CA LEU A 233 11.92 -4.64 8.42
C LEU A 233 10.47 -5.05 8.66
N HIS A 234 9.76 -4.33 9.54
CA HIS A 234 8.34 -4.54 9.81
C HIS A 234 7.50 -4.35 8.54
N ALA A 235 7.69 -3.22 7.85
CA ALA A 235 6.94 -2.92 6.64
C ALA A 235 7.22 -3.89 5.50
N SER A 236 8.50 -4.21 5.28
CA SER A 236 8.91 -5.17 4.25
C SER A 236 8.38 -6.58 4.51
N PHE A 237 8.38 -7.05 5.77
CA PHE A 237 7.84 -8.36 6.11
C PHE A 237 6.34 -8.46 5.79
N TRP A 238 5.53 -7.53 6.30
CA TRP A 238 4.08 -7.57 6.13
C TRP A 238 3.65 -7.36 4.69
N HIS A 239 4.35 -6.48 3.97
CA HIS A 239 4.16 -6.32 2.54
C HIS A 239 4.47 -7.60 1.76
N GLY A 240 5.61 -8.25 2.03
CA GLY A 240 5.98 -9.51 1.40
C GLY A 240 5.01 -10.65 1.72
N LEU A 241 4.56 -10.76 2.97
CA LEU A 241 3.57 -11.76 3.39
C LEU A 241 2.22 -11.52 2.72
N ALA A 242 1.75 -10.28 2.66
CA ALA A 242 0.50 -9.92 1.98
C ALA A 242 0.58 -10.30 0.49
N ARG A 243 1.66 -9.93 -0.21
CA ARG A 243 1.84 -10.28 -1.62
C ARG A 243 1.88 -11.79 -1.85
N ALA A 244 2.58 -12.54 -1.00
CA ALA A 244 2.60 -14.00 -1.10
C ALA A 244 1.21 -14.61 -0.91
N ARG A 245 0.44 -14.17 0.09
CA ARG A 245 -0.92 -14.66 0.35
C ARG A 245 -1.89 -14.28 -0.74
N LEU A 246 -1.79 -13.05 -1.26
CA LEU A 246 -2.60 -12.60 -2.39
C LEU A 246 -2.30 -13.39 -3.65
N LYS A 247 -1.03 -13.65 -3.95
CA LYS A 247 -0.63 -14.51 -5.07
C LYS A 247 -1.26 -15.91 -4.94
N THR A 248 -1.13 -16.56 -3.79
CA THR A 248 -1.77 -17.86 -3.55
C THR A 248 -3.29 -17.80 -3.67
N LEU A 249 -3.93 -16.71 -3.21
CA LEU A 249 -5.37 -16.50 -3.37
C LEU A 249 -5.75 -16.38 -4.86
N MET A 250 -5.03 -15.58 -5.64
CA MET A 250 -5.29 -15.40 -7.07
C MET A 250 -5.09 -16.73 -7.81
N GLU A 251 -3.99 -17.43 -7.56
CA GLU A 251 -3.72 -18.74 -8.14
C GLU A 251 -4.83 -19.75 -7.81
N ALA A 252 -5.30 -19.80 -6.56
CA ALA A 252 -6.37 -20.72 -6.16
C ALA A 252 -7.74 -20.39 -6.79
N ARG A 253 -7.99 -19.11 -7.14
CA ARG A 253 -9.30 -18.67 -7.66
C ARG A 253 -9.35 -18.56 -9.18
N LEU A 254 -8.21 -18.34 -9.82
CA LEU A 254 -8.11 -17.94 -11.22
C LEU A 254 -7.21 -18.85 -12.05
N SER A 255 -6.66 -19.93 -11.46
CA SER A 255 -5.99 -20.98 -12.22
C SER A 255 -6.93 -21.52 -13.32
N PRO A 256 -6.43 -21.72 -14.56
CA PRO A 256 -5.02 -21.72 -14.98
C PRO A 256 -4.46 -20.35 -15.42
N VAL A 257 -5.24 -19.27 -15.40
CA VAL A 257 -4.81 -17.96 -15.90
C VAL A 257 -3.78 -17.33 -14.97
N ALA A 258 -2.63 -16.91 -15.53
CA ALA A 258 -1.61 -16.21 -14.79
C ALA A 258 -1.99 -14.74 -14.57
N VAL A 259 -2.30 -14.38 -13.33
CA VAL A 259 -2.68 -13.02 -12.94
C VAL A 259 -1.44 -12.14 -12.76
N ARG A 260 -1.46 -10.94 -13.34
CA ARG A 260 -0.38 -9.94 -13.21
C ARG A 260 -0.60 -9.10 -11.96
N GLU A 261 0.48 -8.62 -11.34
CA GLU A 261 0.40 -7.88 -10.07
C GLU A 261 -0.31 -6.54 -10.22
N GLU A 262 -0.15 -5.87 -11.36
CA GLU A 262 -0.89 -4.67 -11.77
C GLU A 262 -2.41 -4.88 -11.83
N GLU A 263 -2.89 -6.11 -12.04
CA GLU A 263 -4.32 -6.45 -12.10
C GLU A 263 -4.92 -6.68 -10.69
N TRP A 264 -4.09 -6.81 -9.65
CA TRP A 264 -4.56 -7.18 -8.31
C TRP A 264 -5.55 -6.17 -7.71
N PRO A 265 -5.35 -4.84 -7.78
CA PRO A 265 -6.32 -3.86 -7.30
C PRO A 265 -7.75 -4.10 -7.79
N ASP A 266 -7.93 -4.30 -9.09
CA ASP A 266 -9.24 -4.50 -9.71
C ASP A 266 -9.81 -5.88 -9.36
N LEU A 267 -8.96 -6.91 -9.36
CA LEU A 267 -9.34 -8.28 -9.02
C LEU A 267 -9.77 -8.43 -7.56
N LEU A 268 -9.15 -7.74 -6.63
CA LEU A 268 -9.53 -7.76 -5.21
C LEU A 268 -10.96 -7.24 -5.02
N GLY A 269 -11.28 -6.09 -5.61
CA GLY A 269 -12.62 -5.51 -5.53
C GLY A 269 -13.67 -6.41 -6.17
N TRP A 270 -13.36 -6.97 -7.34
CA TRP A 270 -14.25 -7.89 -8.04
C TRP A 270 -14.45 -9.21 -7.28
N LEU A 271 -13.40 -9.83 -6.73
CA LEU A 271 -13.53 -11.08 -5.99
C LEU A 271 -14.43 -10.95 -4.76
N VAL A 272 -14.38 -9.81 -4.05
CA VAL A 272 -15.31 -9.54 -2.95
C VAL A 272 -16.74 -9.34 -3.47
N ALA A 273 -16.93 -8.52 -4.50
CA ALA A 273 -18.26 -8.31 -5.09
C ALA A 273 -18.86 -9.64 -5.56
N ARG A 274 -18.03 -10.50 -6.13
CA ARG A 274 -18.38 -11.85 -6.59
C ARG A 274 -18.72 -12.80 -5.46
N HIS A 275 -18.08 -12.66 -4.31
CA HIS A 275 -18.42 -13.45 -3.12
C HIS A 275 -19.81 -13.13 -2.60
N SER A 276 -20.24 -11.87 -2.69
CA SER A 276 -21.58 -11.42 -2.31
C SER A 276 -22.63 -11.69 -3.40
N SER A 277 -22.25 -11.59 -4.67
CA SER A 277 -23.13 -11.83 -5.83
C SER A 277 -22.37 -12.56 -6.93
N ALA A 278 -22.77 -13.79 -7.25
CA ALA A 278 -22.15 -14.57 -8.32
C ALA A 278 -22.25 -13.91 -9.71
N GLU A 279 -23.15 -12.93 -9.89
CA GLU A 279 -23.35 -12.17 -11.12
C GLU A 279 -22.43 -10.94 -11.23
N ALA A 280 -21.61 -10.67 -10.21
CA ALA A 280 -20.68 -9.54 -10.24
C ALA A 280 -19.70 -9.68 -11.41
N ARG A 281 -19.68 -8.64 -12.25
CA ARG A 281 -18.86 -8.54 -13.45
C ARG A 281 -17.57 -7.78 -13.16
N LEU A 282 -16.46 -8.29 -13.64
CA LEU A 282 -15.17 -7.60 -13.73
C LEU A 282 -15.25 -6.62 -14.92
N ALA A 283 -15.24 -5.33 -14.60
CA ALA A 283 -15.22 -4.26 -15.60
C ALA A 283 -13.82 -4.10 -16.21
N ALA A 284 -13.77 -3.66 -17.47
CA ALA A 284 -12.54 -3.18 -18.06
C ALA A 284 -12.04 -1.94 -17.30
N SER A 285 -10.72 -1.78 -17.23
CA SER A 285 -10.03 -0.69 -16.54
C SER A 285 -8.84 -0.20 -17.37
N GLU A 286 -8.05 0.72 -16.82
CA GLU A 286 -6.79 1.15 -17.47
C GLU A 286 -5.80 -0.01 -17.64
N VAL A 287 -5.90 -1.05 -16.80
CA VAL A 287 -4.99 -2.20 -16.77
C VAL A 287 -5.63 -3.44 -17.40
N LEU A 288 -6.96 -3.56 -17.34
CA LEU A 288 -7.72 -4.70 -17.86
C LEU A 288 -8.48 -4.35 -19.13
N SER A 289 -8.13 -4.99 -20.24
CA SER A 289 -8.96 -4.98 -21.45
C SER A 289 -10.27 -5.74 -21.20
N GLU A 290 -11.29 -5.46 -22.01
CA GLU A 290 -12.56 -6.18 -21.95
C GLU A 290 -12.40 -7.70 -22.20
N GLY A 291 -11.48 -8.08 -23.09
CA GLY A 291 -11.14 -9.48 -23.36
C GLY A 291 -10.43 -10.15 -22.19
N ARG A 292 -9.46 -9.46 -21.58
CA ARG A 292 -8.72 -9.92 -20.40
C ARG A 292 -9.64 -10.11 -19.19
N ALA A 293 -10.56 -9.17 -18.95
CA ALA A 293 -11.57 -9.29 -17.91
C ALA A 293 -12.47 -10.53 -18.14
N GLY A 294 -12.89 -10.76 -19.39
CA GLY A 294 -13.64 -11.95 -19.78
C GLY A 294 -12.87 -13.27 -19.52
N LEU A 295 -11.57 -13.32 -19.82
CA LEU A 295 -10.75 -14.51 -19.53
C LEU A 295 -10.66 -14.81 -18.03
N LEU A 296 -10.48 -13.78 -17.20
CA LEU A 296 -10.37 -13.92 -15.74
C LEU A 296 -11.69 -14.38 -15.12
N GLU A 297 -12.83 -13.86 -15.59
CA GLU A 297 -14.16 -14.34 -15.21
C GLU A 297 -14.37 -15.80 -15.62
N MET A 298 -13.96 -16.16 -16.84
CA MET A 298 -14.08 -17.51 -17.35
C MET A 298 -13.26 -18.50 -16.51
N ALA A 299 -12.05 -18.13 -16.12
CA ALA A 299 -11.21 -18.94 -15.23
C ALA A 299 -11.88 -19.15 -13.87
N ALA A 300 -12.45 -18.10 -13.27
CA ALA A 300 -13.16 -18.21 -12.00
C ALA A 300 -14.40 -19.11 -12.07
N GLU A 301 -15.20 -19.02 -13.15
CA GLU A 301 -16.35 -19.91 -13.34
C GLU A 301 -15.92 -21.36 -13.59
N LEU A 302 -14.88 -21.58 -14.40
CA LEU A 302 -14.35 -22.91 -14.66
C LEU A 302 -13.78 -23.54 -13.39
N ALA A 303 -13.06 -22.77 -12.57
CA ALA A 303 -12.60 -23.19 -11.26
C ALA A 303 -13.80 -23.55 -10.36
N ALA A 304 -14.83 -22.72 -10.29
CA ALA A 304 -16.03 -22.99 -9.48
C ALA A 304 -16.78 -24.27 -9.92
N LEU A 305 -16.89 -24.52 -11.23
CA LEU A 305 -17.54 -25.71 -11.79
C LEU A 305 -16.77 -27.01 -11.55
N SER A 306 -15.48 -26.92 -11.26
CA SER A 306 -14.56 -28.05 -11.27
C SER A 306 -13.98 -28.42 -9.91
N HIS A 307 -14.21 -27.57 -8.91
CA HIS A 307 -14.03 -27.87 -7.50
C HIS A 307 -15.26 -28.59 -6.91
N ALA A 308 -15.17 -29.03 -5.65
CA ALA A 308 -16.29 -29.62 -4.93
C ALA A 308 -17.51 -28.69 -4.96
N ARG A 309 -18.72 -29.26 -5.11
CA ARG A 309 -19.97 -28.48 -5.14
C ARG A 309 -19.99 -27.50 -3.97
N PRO A 310 -20.25 -26.21 -4.21
CA PRO A 310 -20.30 -25.23 -3.13
C PRO A 310 -21.43 -25.57 -2.16
N VAL A 311 -21.22 -25.21 -0.89
CA VAL A 311 -22.18 -25.41 0.19
C VAL A 311 -23.28 -24.36 0.04
N GLY A 312 -24.51 -24.78 -0.25
CA GLY A 312 -25.67 -23.89 -0.40
C GLY A 312 -26.46 -24.11 -1.71
N PRO A 313 -27.40 -23.21 -2.05
CA PRO A 313 -28.17 -23.29 -3.30
C PRO A 313 -27.25 -23.03 -4.50
N TRP A 314 -26.84 -24.09 -5.18
CA TRP A 314 -26.03 -24.01 -6.40
C TRP A 314 -26.89 -24.23 -7.64
N ASN A 315 -26.96 -23.21 -8.50
CA ASN A 315 -27.57 -23.34 -9.82
C ASN A 315 -26.49 -23.54 -10.89
N GLU A 316 -26.30 -24.79 -11.27
CA GLU A 316 -25.33 -25.20 -12.30
C GLU A 316 -25.64 -24.58 -13.67
N GLU A 317 -26.92 -24.41 -14.01
CA GLU A 317 -27.32 -23.80 -15.28
C GLU A 317 -26.93 -22.32 -15.32
N ALA A 318 -27.13 -21.60 -14.21
CA ALA A 318 -26.67 -20.22 -14.10
C ALA A 318 -25.13 -20.11 -14.22
N ALA A 319 -24.38 -21.08 -13.69
CA ALA A 319 -22.92 -21.12 -13.84
C ALA A 319 -22.48 -21.33 -15.30
N TRP A 320 -23.17 -22.20 -16.04
CA TRP A 320 -22.92 -22.37 -17.48
C TRP A 320 -23.23 -21.11 -18.29
N VAL A 321 -24.32 -20.40 -17.96
CA VAL A 321 -24.66 -19.12 -18.61
C VAL A 321 -23.57 -18.07 -18.36
N ARG A 322 -23.06 -17.96 -17.13
CA ARG A 322 -21.97 -17.03 -16.80
C ARG A 322 -20.66 -17.41 -17.50
N LEU A 323 -20.30 -18.69 -17.53
CA LEU A 323 -19.12 -19.18 -18.25
C LEU A 323 -19.20 -18.86 -19.74
N TRP A 324 -20.38 -19.02 -20.36
CA TRP A 324 -20.61 -18.67 -21.75
C TRP A 324 -20.49 -17.16 -21.99
N ALA A 325 -21.10 -16.33 -21.13
CA ALA A 325 -21.01 -14.88 -21.25
C ALA A 325 -19.56 -14.38 -21.14
N ALA A 326 -18.79 -14.94 -20.20
CA ALA A 326 -17.36 -14.64 -20.05
C ALA A 326 -16.55 -15.06 -21.28
N ALA A 327 -16.82 -16.25 -21.83
CA ALA A 327 -16.18 -16.74 -23.06
C ALA A 327 -16.49 -15.86 -24.29
N GLN A 328 -17.71 -15.30 -24.38
CA GLN A 328 -18.07 -14.36 -25.45
C GLN A 328 -17.29 -13.05 -25.34
N ARG A 329 -17.10 -12.52 -24.12
CA ARG A 329 -16.28 -11.32 -23.89
C ARG A 329 -14.81 -11.56 -24.24
N ALA A 330 -14.30 -12.73 -23.88
CA ALA A 330 -12.92 -13.14 -24.14
C ALA A 330 -12.65 -13.50 -25.61
N ARG A 331 -13.64 -13.44 -26.51
CA ARG A 331 -13.54 -13.97 -27.89
C ARG A 331 -12.41 -13.33 -28.72
N ALA A 332 -12.15 -12.05 -28.49
CA ALA A 332 -11.10 -11.31 -29.21
C ALA A 332 -9.73 -11.34 -28.52
N GLU A 333 -9.66 -11.92 -27.32
CA GLU A 333 -8.41 -12.02 -26.57
C GLU A 333 -7.48 -13.06 -27.19
N THR A 334 -6.17 -12.89 -27.05
CA THR A 334 -5.16 -13.81 -27.58
C THR A 334 -4.02 -13.98 -26.58
N GLY A 335 -3.25 -15.08 -26.68
CA GLY A 335 -2.08 -15.29 -25.86
C GLY A 335 -2.06 -16.63 -25.12
N PRO A 336 -1.06 -16.87 -24.26
CA PRO A 336 -0.85 -18.17 -23.62
C PRO A 336 -1.96 -18.56 -22.63
N ASP A 337 -2.51 -17.59 -21.90
CA ASP A 337 -3.60 -17.86 -20.93
C ASP A 337 -4.89 -18.35 -21.60
N LEU A 338 -5.16 -17.87 -22.81
CA LEU A 338 -6.26 -18.35 -23.64
C LEU A 338 -6.09 -19.83 -23.98
N GLU A 339 -4.90 -20.23 -24.43
CA GLU A 339 -4.61 -21.62 -24.78
C GLU A 339 -4.71 -22.54 -23.57
N LEU A 340 -4.22 -22.10 -22.40
CA LEU A 340 -4.36 -22.87 -21.15
C LEU A 340 -5.84 -23.10 -20.78
N LEU A 341 -6.71 -22.12 -20.99
CA LEU A 341 -8.15 -22.27 -20.78
C LEU A 341 -8.78 -23.21 -21.81
N ARG A 342 -8.38 -23.12 -23.09
CA ARG A 342 -8.82 -24.07 -24.14
C ARG A 342 -8.43 -25.50 -23.78
N GLU A 343 -7.18 -25.73 -23.40
CA GLU A 343 -6.68 -27.04 -22.96
C GLU A 343 -7.43 -27.56 -21.74
N SER A 344 -7.69 -26.71 -20.76
CA SER A 344 -8.44 -27.05 -19.56
C SER A 344 -9.89 -27.46 -19.88
N LEU A 345 -10.56 -26.75 -20.80
CA LEU A 345 -11.89 -27.12 -21.28
C LEU A 345 -11.88 -28.42 -22.08
N ARG A 346 -10.91 -28.62 -22.98
CA ARG A 346 -10.75 -29.88 -23.72
C ARG A 346 -10.49 -31.05 -22.77
N LEU A 347 -9.72 -30.84 -21.71
CA LEU A 347 -9.51 -31.83 -20.65
C LEU A 347 -10.82 -32.13 -19.90
N PHE A 348 -11.56 -31.09 -19.51
CA PHE A 348 -12.86 -31.24 -18.85
C PHE A 348 -13.84 -32.07 -19.69
N ILE A 349 -13.96 -31.76 -20.99
CA ILE A 349 -14.80 -32.50 -21.95
C ILE A 349 -14.39 -33.98 -22.01
N ARG A 350 -13.08 -34.25 -22.16
CA ARG A 350 -12.55 -35.62 -22.25
C ARG A 350 -12.83 -36.43 -20.99
N LEU A 351 -12.59 -35.85 -19.81
CA LEU A 351 -12.77 -36.53 -18.54
C LEU A 351 -14.25 -36.84 -18.26
N ARG A 352 -15.16 -35.90 -18.51
CA ARG A 352 -16.61 -36.16 -18.36
C ARG A 352 -17.19 -37.14 -19.40
N GLY A 353 -16.52 -37.33 -20.53
CA GLY A 353 -16.88 -38.35 -21.53
C GLY A 353 -16.51 -39.79 -21.12
N GLN A 354 -15.69 -39.97 -20.08
CA GLN A 354 -15.32 -41.28 -19.54
C GLN A 354 -16.13 -41.51 -18.26
N GLY A 355 -17.15 -42.37 -18.32
CA GLY A 355 -18.26 -42.50 -17.33
C GLY A 355 -17.93 -42.77 -15.85
N GLN A 356 -16.68 -42.65 -15.40
CA GLN A 356 -16.28 -42.66 -14.00
C GLN A 356 -15.17 -41.62 -13.79
N THR A 357 -15.50 -40.43 -13.26
CA THR A 357 -14.47 -39.50 -12.80
C THR A 357 -14.94 -38.75 -11.56
N PRO A 358 -14.16 -38.78 -10.45
CA PRO A 358 -14.46 -38.00 -9.26
C PRO A 358 -14.32 -36.50 -9.54
N ALA A 359 -15.13 -35.69 -8.86
CA ALA A 359 -15.34 -34.26 -9.08
C ALA A 359 -14.16 -33.34 -8.70
N ARG A 360 -12.91 -33.81 -8.73
CA ARG A 360 -11.72 -33.02 -8.38
C ARG A 360 -10.75 -33.01 -9.54
N LEU A 361 -11.04 -32.21 -10.57
CA LEU A 361 -10.18 -32.09 -11.75
C LEU A 361 -9.09 -31.02 -11.58
N PHE A 362 -9.23 -30.12 -10.60
CA PHE A 362 -8.31 -28.97 -10.42
C PHE A 362 -7.93 -28.75 -8.94
N SER A 363 -7.77 -29.82 -8.15
CA SER A 363 -7.14 -29.67 -6.83
C SER A 363 -5.64 -29.37 -6.97
N PRO A 364 -5.06 -28.51 -6.12
CA PRO A 364 -3.63 -28.15 -6.16
C PRO A 364 -2.68 -29.28 -5.71
N ALA A 365 -3.22 -30.44 -5.30
CA ALA A 365 -2.44 -31.63 -5.03
C ALA A 365 -1.94 -32.21 -6.37
N ARG A 366 -0.70 -31.85 -6.72
CA ARG A 366 0.04 -32.37 -7.88
C ARG A 366 0.07 -33.90 -7.87
N GLU A 367 -0.80 -34.55 -8.64
CA GLU A 367 -0.51 -35.88 -9.17
C GLU A 367 0.03 -35.72 -10.60
N PRO A 368 1.20 -36.31 -10.93
CA PRO A 368 1.77 -36.21 -12.25
C PRO A 368 0.93 -37.02 -13.23
N LEU A 369 0.25 -36.33 -14.16
CA LEU A 369 -0.53 -36.91 -15.26
C LEU A 369 0.41 -37.48 -16.34
N SER A 370 1.11 -38.56 -16.02
CA SER A 370 1.87 -39.35 -16.99
C SER A 370 1.07 -40.58 -17.39
N GLY A 371 0.14 -40.46 -18.35
CA GLY A 371 -0.57 -41.64 -18.85
C GLY A 371 -1.82 -41.48 -19.71
N LEU A 372 -2.12 -40.29 -20.27
CA LEU A 372 -3.31 -40.13 -21.13
C LEU A 372 -2.94 -40.17 -22.62
N PRO A 373 -3.55 -41.05 -23.44
CA PRO A 373 -3.29 -41.11 -24.87
C PRO A 373 -3.89 -39.90 -25.60
N SER A 374 -3.10 -39.29 -26.47
CA SER A 374 -3.46 -38.17 -27.33
C SER A 374 -4.35 -38.65 -28.49
N GLY A 375 -5.65 -38.73 -28.26
CA GLY A 375 -6.65 -38.92 -29.31
C GLY A 375 -7.08 -37.57 -29.91
N HIS A 376 -6.73 -37.33 -31.18
CA HIS A 376 -7.34 -36.27 -31.98
C HIS A 376 -8.76 -36.69 -32.41
N VAL A 377 -9.75 -35.88 -32.05
CA VAL A 377 -11.10 -35.92 -32.62
C VAL A 377 -11.25 -34.68 -33.51
N GLY A 378 -11.73 -34.87 -34.74
CA GLY A 378 -11.62 -33.90 -35.83
C GLY A 378 -12.59 -32.71 -35.77
N GLY A 379 -12.29 -31.72 -36.62
CA GLY A 379 -13.21 -30.65 -37.04
C GLY A 379 -13.80 -29.79 -35.93
N GLU A 380 -13.02 -29.53 -34.88
CA GLU A 380 -13.52 -28.94 -33.65
C GLU A 380 -13.57 -27.40 -33.69
N PRO A 381 -14.63 -26.74 -33.20
CA PRO A 381 -14.61 -25.30 -32.98
C PRO A 381 -13.54 -24.99 -31.92
N ASP A 382 -12.55 -24.22 -32.34
CA ASP A 382 -11.38 -23.86 -31.53
C ASP A 382 -11.58 -22.59 -30.72
N ASP A 383 -12.74 -21.93 -30.87
CA ASP A 383 -13.08 -20.74 -30.11
C ASP A 383 -13.63 -21.08 -28.71
N LEU A 384 -13.40 -20.18 -27.75
CA LEU A 384 -13.80 -20.42 -26.35
C LEU A 384 -15.31 -20.65 -26.20
N PRO A 385 -16.21 -19.88 -26.85
CA PRO A 385 -17.63 -20.15 -26.74
C PRO A 385 -17.98 -21.55 -27.23
N GLY A 386 -17.50 -21.97 -28.41
CA GLY A 386 -17.76 -23.30 -28.94
C GLY A 386 -17.31 -24.43 -28.01
N LEU A 387 -16.16 -24.27 -27.34
CA LEU A 387 -15.69 -25.21 -26.32
C LEU A 387 -16.58 -25.23 -25.07
N VAL A 388 -17.09 -24.08 -24.61
CA VAL A 388 -18.01 -24.02 -23.46
C VAL A 388 -19.34 -24.74 -23.74
N GLN A 389 -19.90 -24.56 -24.95
CA GLN A 389 -21.14 -25.26 -25.34
C GLN A 389 -20.95 -26.78 -25.32
N ARG A 390 -19.82 -27.27 -25.86
CA ARG A 390 -19.48 -28.70 -25.82
C ARG A 390 -19.25 -29.21 -24.40
N ALA A 391 -18.59 -28.44 -23.55
CA ALA A 391 -18.40 -28.78 -22.13
C ALA A 391 -19.74 -28.93 -21.40
N ARG A 392 -20.69 -28.03 -21.67
CA ARG A 392 -22.05 -28.10 -21.12
C ARG A 392 -22.79 -29.35 -21.60
N GLU A 393 -22.75 -29.66 -22.89
CA GLU A 393 -23.37 -30.87 -23.43
C GLU A 393 -22.78 -32.16 -22.84
N ALA A 394 -21.46 -32.22 -22.67
CA ALA A 394 -20.78 -33.34 -22.04
C ALA A 394 -21.19 -33.51 -20.56
N ALA A 395 -21.36 -32.41 -19.83
CA ALA A 395 -21.86 -32.44 -18.45
C ALA A 395 -23.31 -32.94 -18.37
N GLY A 396 -24.17 -32.59 -19.33
CA GLY A 396 -25.57 -33.05 -19.42
C GLY A 396 -25.71 -34.55 -19.68
N ARG A 397 -24.87 -35.13 -20.54
CA ARG A 397 -24.91 -36.57 -20.90
C ARG A 397 -24.61 -37.51 -19.73
N ALA A 398 -23.82 -37.08 -18.75
CA ALA A 398 -23.51 -37.89 -17.57
C ALA A 398 -24.73 -38.11 -16.66
N ARG A 399 -25.74 -37.23 -16.67
CA ARG A 399 -26.95 -37.34 -15.85
C ARG A 399 -27.94 -38.37 -16.39
N THR A 400 -28.04 -38.52 -17.71
CA THR A 400 -28.99 -39.45 -18.34
C THR A 400 -28.54 -40.91 -18.27
N GLY A 401 -27.24 -41.16 -18.05
CA GLY A 401 -26.68 -42.51 -17.86
C GLY A 401 -26.83 -43.12 -16.46
N GLN A 402 -27.32 -42.36 -15.46
CA GLN A 402 -27.49 -42.83 -14.08
C GLN A 402 -28.96 -43.15 -13.68
N THR A 403 -29.93 -42.97 -14.57
CA THR A 403 -31.36 -43.31 -14.33
C THR A 403 -31.76 -44.68 -14.89
N GLY A 404 -30.88 -45.68 -14.77
CA GLY A 404 -31.14 -47.04 -15.21
C GLY A 404 -30.55 -48.07 -14.27
N LEU A 405 -31.13 -48.20 -13.07
CA LEU A 405 -31.13 -49.42 -12.27
C LEU A 405 -32.50 -49.57 -11.61
#